data_AF-F9WEB0-F1
#
_entry.id   AF-F9WEB0-F1
#
_cell.length_a   1.000
_cell.length_b   1.000
_cell.length_c   1.000
_cell.angle_alpha   90.00
_cell.angle_beta   90.00
_cell.angle_gamma   90.00
#
_symmetry.space_group_name_H-M   'P 1'
#
loop_
_entity.id
_entity.type
_entity.pdbx_description
1 polymer ?
#
loop_
_entity_poly.entity_id
_entity_poly.type
_entity_poly.pdbx_seq_one_letter_code
_entity_poly.pdbx_strand_id
1 'polypeptide(L)'
;MRDFICVCWLMVLFPGVASGGDVGACELSDETARVLCTLADLLRASKHTADNYVQRHLEEPFEEVKLHKIIIDQNSELLEELLAKAVNEGKYTEKDADELESNAEGVQQVNDWDYERAKRAVETGREYQDWAVQAANEALGEEDSSEDCSLIASLVQLIRCHVSGGKAGHTTTVFVKEVGQGANYTQRLDNRTGEVLAHCNETGGDKEYCSGVGTALKAALDRWRELKEDEEEEDRGGCPDHTVWESHAHETSLHMIQLAENLA
;
A
#
# COMPACT_ATOMS: atom_id res chain seq x y z
N MET A 1 -36.30 9.35 -73.91
CA MET A 1 -37.10 10.15 -72.97
C MET A 1 -37.85 9.17 -72.06
N ARG A 2 -37.47 9.18 -70.77
CA ARG A 2 -38.25 8.79 -69.57
C ARG A 2 -38.83 7.37 -69.47
N ASP A 3 -38.12 6.56 -68.68
CA ASP A 3 -38.54 5.89 -67.42
C ASP A 3 -39.94 5.27 -67.29
N PHE A 4 -39.99 3.99 -66.86
CA PHE A 4 -40.63 3.57 -65.59
C PHE A 4 -40.26 2.11 -65.28
N ILE A 5 -39.31 1.91 -64.37
CA ILE A 5 -38.99 0.61 -63.76
C ILE A 5 -39.92 0.45 -62.55
N CYS A 6 -40.78 -0.57 -62.61
CA CYS A 6 -41.79 -0.84 -61.60
C CYS A 6 -41.22 -1.74 -60.50
N VAL A 7 -40.86 -1.10 -59.39
CA VAL A 7 -41.10 -1.50 -57.99
C VAL A 7 -40.84 -2.98 -57.60
N CYS A 8 -39.67 -3.22 -57.01
CA CYS A 8 -39.43 -4.36 -56.12
C CYS A 8 -40.09 -4.11 -54.75
N TRP A 9 -40.96 -5.02 -54.30
CA TRP A 9 -41.33 -5.17 -52.88
C TRP A 9 -40.83 -6.53 -52.39
N LEU A 10 -39.73 -6.53 -51.67
CA LEU A 10 -39.32 -7.59 -50.75
C LEU A 10 -39.10 -6.89 -49.41
N MET A 11 -40.14 -6.89 -48.57
CA MET A 11 -40.01 -6.49 -47.18
C MET A 11 -39.21 -7.57 -46.45
N VAL A 12 -37.90 -7.38 -46.38
CA VAL A 12 -37.06 -8.07 -45.40
C VAL A 12 -37.32 -7.39 -44.07
N LEU A 13 -38.11 -8.07 -43.23
CA LEU A 13 -38.19 -7.80 -41.80
C LEU A 13 -36.82 -8.12 -41.21
N PHE A 14 -35.93 -7.13 -41.18
CA PHE A 14 -34.80 -7.16 -40.25
C PHE A 14 -35.40 -7.01 -38.85
N PRO A 15 -35.18 -7.95 -37.91
CA PRO A 15 -35.37 -7.63 -36.52
C PRO A 15 -34.42 -6.47 -36.23
N GLY A 16 -35.00 -5.32 -35.90
CA GLY A 16 -34.26 -4.18 -35.39
C GLY A 16 -33.51 -4.65 -34.16
N VAL A 17 -32.23 -4.97 -34.34
CA VAL A 17 -31.25 -4.82 -33.28
C VAL A 17 -31.25 -3.32 -33.03
N ALA A 18 -31.93 -2.90 -31.98
CA ALA A 18 -31.65 -1.61 -31.38
C ALA A 18 -30.15 -1.63 -31.13
N SER A 19 -29.41 -0.87 -31.94
CA SER A 19 -28.01 -0.58 -31.69
C SER A 19 -27.98 0.08 -30.32
N GLY A 20 -27.70 -0.72 -29.28
CA GLY A 20 -27.16 -0.19 -28.04
C GLY A 20 -26.01 0.71 -28.44
N GLY A 21 -26.02 1.94 -27.91
CA GLY A 21 -24.94 2.89 -28.15
C GLY A 21 -23.62 2.16 -27.93
N ASP A 22 -22.72 2.30 -28.89
CA ASP A 22 -21.34 1.87 -28.78
C ASP A 22 -20.82 2.50 -27.47
N VAL A 23 -20.69 1.69 -26.42
CA VAL A 23 -19.91 2.11 -25.25
C VAL A 23 -18.51 2.23 -25.82
N GLY A 24 -18.01 3.46 -25.95
CA GLY A 24 -16.69 3.74 -26.52
C GLY A 24 -15.69 2.75 -25.96
N ALA A 25 -14.88 2.15 -26.84
CA ALA A 25 -13.87 1.18 -26.42
C ALA A 25 -13.07 1.80 -25.27
N CYS A 26 -13.03 1.11 -24.12
CA CYS A 26 -12.18 1.52 -23.00
C CYS A 26 -10.74 1.28 -23.45
N GLU A 27 -10.12 2.32 -24.00
CA GLU A 27 -8.77 2.27 -24.56
C GLU A 27 -7.98 3.46 -23.99
N LEU A 28 -7.07 3.15 -23.07
CA LEU A 28 -6.16 4.12 -22.48
C LEU A 28 -4.96 4.35 -23.40
N SER A 29 -4.35 5.53 -23.31
CA SER A 29 -3.06 5.76 -23.97
C SER A 29 -1.96 4.84 -23.40
N ASP A 30 -0.92 4.55 -24.18
CA ASP A 30 0.21 3.74 -23.71
C ASP A 30 0.85 4.32 -22.44
N GLU A 31 0.91 5.66 -22.34
CA GLU A 31 1.46 6.36 -21.19
C GLU A 31 0.56 6.20 -19.95
N THR A 32 -0.75 6.33 -20.12
CA THR A 32 -1.76 6.18 -19.08
C THR A 32 -1.79 4.75 -18.54
N ALA A 33 -1.80 3.75 -19.44
CA ALA A 33 -1.73 2.33 -19.07
C ALA A 33 -0.44 2.00 -18.29
N ARG A 34 0.70 2.59 -18.68
CA ARG A 34 1.99 2.44 -18.00
C ARG A 34 1.98 3.03 -16.58
N VAL A 35 1.38 4.21 -16.38
CA VAL A 35 1.23 4.81 -15.04
C VAL A 35 0.38 3.91 -14.14
N LEU A 36 -0.76 3.42 -14.65
CA LEU A 36 -1.64 2.53 -13.89
C LEU A 36 -0.96 1.20 -13.54
N CYS A 37 -0.19 0.60 -14.46
CA CYS A 37 0.60 -0.60 -14.15
C CYS A 37 1.65 -0.32 -13.07
N THR A 38 2.30 0.85 -13.11
CA THR A 38 3.26 1.27 -12.09
C THR A 38 2.60 1.46 -10.73
N LEU A 39 1.41 2.06 -10.68
CA LEU A 39 0.60 2.18 -9.47
C LEU A 39 0.26 0.81 -8.88
N ALA A 40 -0.14 -0.14 -9.72
CA ALA A 40 -0.46 -1.50 -9.27
C ALA A 40 0.76 -2.20 -8.65
N ASP A 41 1.94 -2.04 -9.25
CA ASP A 41 3.18 -2.58 -8.70
C ASP A 41 3.59 -1.90 -7.39
N LEU A 42 3.41 -0.59 -7.26
CA LEU A 42 3.68 0.16 -6.03
C LEU A 42 2.69 -0.18 -4.90
N LEU A 43 1.43 -0.46 -5.22
CA LEU A 43 0.44 -0.94 -4.23
C LEU A 43 0.80 -2.35 -3.73
N ARG A 44 1.20 -3.26 -4.63
CA ARG A 44 1.72 -4.58 -4.23
C ARG A 44 2.97 -4.48 -3.38
N ALA A 45 3.91 -3.62 -3.75
CA ALA A 45 5.12 -3.36 -2.98
C ALA A 45 4.78 -2.75 -1.60
N SER A 46 3.79 -1.85 -1.52
CA SER A 46 3.31 -1.27 -0.26
C SER A 46 2.82 -2.35 0.69
N LYS A 47 1.90 -3.21 0.22
CA LYS A 47 1.39 -4.33 0.98
C LYS A 47 2.51 -5.24 1.50
N HIS A 48 3.42 -5.66 0.61
CA HIS A 48 4.53 -6.52 0.97
C HIS A 48 5.46 -5.87 2.02
N THR A 49 5.75 -4.59 1.83
CA THR A 49 6.61 -3.83 2.73
C THR A 49 5.96 -3.66 4.10
N ALA A 50 4.67 -3.32 4.15
CA ALA A 50 3.90 -3.20 5.38
C ALA A 50 3.82 -4.53 6.15
N ASP A 51 3.54 -5.64 5.46
CA ASP A 51 3.40 -6.99 6.06
C ASP A 51 4.67 -7.45 6.79
N ASN A 52 5.86 -7.07 6.30
CA ASN A 52 7.13 -7.49 6.91
C ASN A 52 7.70 -6.47 7.90
N TYR A 53 7.21 -5.23 7.88
CA TYR A 53 7.81 -4.12 8.61
C TYR A 53 7.67 -4.26 10.12
N VAL A 54 6.45 -4.43 10.63
CA VAL A 54 6.19 -4.36 12.07
C VAL A 54 6.93 -5.48 12.78
N GLN A 55 6.85 -6.68 12.22
CA GLN A 55 7.48 -7.85 12.80
C GLN A 55 9.00 -7.66 12.96
N ARG A 56 9.72 -7.28 11.89
CA ARG A 56 11.18 -7.20 11.92
C ARG A 56 11.72 -5.95 12.59
N HIS A 57 11.09 -4.81 12.37
CA HIS A 57 11.66 -3.51 12.75
C HIS A 57 11.10 -2.96 14.05
N LEU A 58 9.96 -3.46 14.52
CA LEU A 58 9.34 -3.00 15.76
C LEU A 58 9.19 -4.10 16.79
N GLU A 59 8.63 -5.26 16.43
CA GLU A 59 8.35 -6.34 17.39
C GLU A 59 9.63 -7.00 17.90
N GLU A 60 10.57 -7.37 17.01
CA GLU A 60 11.84 -7.99 17.42
C GLU A 60 12.65 -7.10 18.39
N PRO A 61 12.91 -5.81 18.10
CA PRO A 61 13.55 -4.91 19.07
C PRO A 61 12.74 -4.72 20.36
N PHE A 62 11.41 -4.72 20.27
CA PHE A 62 10.56 -4.55 21.44
C PHE A 62 10.62 -5.76 22.39
N GLU A 63 10.87 -6.97 21.90
CA GLU A 63 11.13 -8.13 22.78
C GLU A 63 12.41 -7.94 23.62
N GLU A 64 13.43 -7.28 23.08
CA GLU A 64 14.63 -6.92 23.85
C GLU A 64 14.31 -5.89 24.93
N VAL A 65 13.52 -4.86 24.60
CA VAL A 65 13.07 -3.84 25.57
C VAL A 65 12.23 -4.46 26.68
N LYS A 66 11.34 -5.41 26.36
CA LYS A 66 10.59 -6.20 27.37
C LYS A 66 11.51 -6.93 28.32
N LEU A 67 12.54 -7.60 27.79
CA LEU A 67 13.48 -8.35 28.60
C LEU A 67 14.27 -7.42 29.54
N HIS A 68 14.74 -6.28 29.04
CA HIS A 68 15.42 -5.28 29.86
C HIS A 68 14.51 -4.77 30.99
N LYS A 69 13.23 -4.51 30.70
CA LYS A 69 12.27 -4.14 31.72
C LYS A 69 12.13 -5.17 32.84
N ILE A 70 11.95 -6.44 32.48
CA ILE A 70 11.85 -7.53 33.46
C ILE A 70 13.10 -7.60 34.35
N ILE A 71 14.30 -7.48 33.75
CA ILE A 71 15.57 -7.57 34.47
C ILE A 71 15.76 -6.38 35.41
N ILE A 72 15.45 -5.16 34.97
CA ILE A 72 15.60 -3.96 35.79
C ILE A 72 14.61 -3.97 36.95
N ASP A 73 13.34 -4.34 36.70
CA ASP A 73 12.32 -4.46 37.75
C ASP A 73 12.77 -5.48 38.83
N GLN A 74 13.23 -6.66 38.42
CA GLN A 74 13.73 -7.69 39.35
C GLN A 74 14.99 -7.26 40.11
N ASN A 75 15.91 -6.57 39.45
CA ASN A 75 17.14 -6.10 40.09
C ASN A 75 16.87 -4.98 41.09
N SER A 76 15.87 -4.13 40.84
CA SER A 76 15.45 -3.08 41.78
C SER A 76 14.89 -3.69 43.06
N GLU A 77 13.96 -4.65 42.94
CA GLU A 77 13.39 -5.38 44.08
C GLU A 77 14.48 -6.10 44.90
N LEU A 78 15.42 -6.78 44.21
CA LEU A 78 16.52 -7.47 44.88
C LEU A 78 17.50 -6.50 45.56
N LEU A 79 17.74 -5.33 44.97
CA LEU A 79 18.63 -4.32 45.53
C LEU A 79 18.08 -3.82 46.88
N GLU A 80 16.79 -3.53 46.98
CA GLU A 80 16.14 -3.10 48.23
C GLU A 80 16.38 -4.13 49.35
N GLU A 81 16.17 -5.42 49.08
CA GLU A 81 16.42 -6.50 50.06
C GLU A 81 17.90 -6.58 50.48
N LEU A 82 18.82 -6.47 49.51
CA LEU A 82 20.26 -6.54 49.77
C LEU A 82 20.77 -5.33 50.56
N LEU A 83 20.26 -4.13 50.28
CA LEU A 83 20.58 -2.91 51.00
C LEU A 83 20.07 -2.98 52.44
N ALA A 84 18.82 -3.38 52.65
CA ALA A 84 18.24 -3.54 53.99
C ALA A 84 19.08 -4.52 54.85
N LYS A 85 19.52 -5.63 54.27
CA LYS A 85 20.42 -6.58 54.94
C LYS A 85 21.80 -5.97 55.24
N ALA A 86 22.39 -5.26 54.28
CA ALA A 86 23.71 -4.67 54.45
C ALA A 86 23.74 -3.55 55.49
N VAL A 87 22.66 -2.78 55.61
CA VAL A 87 22.46 -1.79 56.69
C VAL A 87 22.38 -2.49 58.04
N ASN A 88 21.57 -3.55 58.17
CA ASN A 88 21.44 -4.31 59.41
C ASN A 88 22.77 -4.98 59.85
N GLU A 89 23.59 -5.41 58.90
CA GLU A 89 24.93 -5.96 59.14
C GLU A 89 26.01 -4.87 59.40
N GLY A 90 25.65 -3.57 59.32
CA GLY A 90 26.57 -2.45 59.52
C GLY A 90 27.60 -2.25 58.40
N LYS A 91 27.34 -2.79 57.20
CA LYS A 91 28.22 -2.65 56.03
C LYS A 91 27.99 -1.34 55.27
N TYR A 92 26.76 -0.83 55.29
CA TYR A 92 26.37 0.47 54.74
C TYR A 92 25.67 1.30 55.83
N THR A 93 25.71 2.62 55.69
CA THR A 93 24.82 3.50 56.46
C THR A 93 23.45 3.56 55.78
N GLU A 94 22.41 3.96 56.54
CA GLU A 94 21.09 4.23 55.96
C GLU A 94 21.18 5.22 54.79
N LYS A 95 21.98 6.27 54.95
CA LYS A 95 22.19 7.27 53.89
C LYS A 95 22.79 6.67 52.60
N ASP A 96 23.75 5.75 52.72
CA ASP A 96 24.34 5.10 51.55
C ASP A 96 23.32 4.19 50.84
N ALA A 97 22.45 3.53 51.62
CA ALA A 97 21.36 2.72 51.08
C ALA A 97 20.32 3.59 50.37
N ASP A 98 19.87 4.68 50.99
CA ASP A 98 18.91 5.63 50.40
C ASP A 98 19.42 6.20 49.06
N GLU A 99 20.72 6.51 48.96
CA GLU A 99 21.31 7.04 47.72
C GLU A 99 21.34 5.98 46.60
N LEU A 100 21.63 4.71 46.94
CA LEU A 100 21.63 3.62 45.97
C LEU A 100 20.21 3.25 45.52
N GLU A 101 19.25 3.24 46.44
CA GLU A 101 17.82 3.01 46.16
C GLU A 101 17.30 4.11 45.23
N SER A 102 17.54 5.39 45.56
CA SER A 102 17.13 6.51 44.72
C SER A 102 17.74 6.46 43.30
N ASN A 103 19.00 6.02 43.17
CA ASN A 103 19.62 5.83 41.86
C ASN A 103 18.96 4.68 41.07
N ALA A 104 18.61 3.59 41.73
CA ALA A 104 17.92 2.46 41.11
C ALA A 104 16.51 2.83 40.66
N GLU A 105 15.75 3.56 41.49
CA GLU A 105 14.44 4.13 41.12
C GLU A 105 14.56 5.03 39.88
N GLY A 106 15.62 5.84 39.79
CA GLY A 106 15.90 6.68 38.62
C GLY A 106 16.13 5.86 37.34
N VAL A 107 16.90 4.76 37.43
CA VAL A 107 17.11 3.83 36.31
C VAL A 107 15.81 3.14 35.92
N GLN A 108 15.02 2.69 36.89
CA GLN A 108 13.73 2.05 36.64
C GLN A 108 12.76 2.98 35.93
N GLN A 109 12.65 4.25 36.36
CA GLN A 109 11.79 5.24 35.69
C GLN A 109 12.16 5.48 34.23
N VAL A 110 13.47 5.60 33.93
CA VAL A 110 13.92 5.77 32.55
C VAL A 110 13.58 4.54 31.71
N ASN A 111 13.85 3.35 32.25
CA ASN A 111 13.53 2.10 31.58
C ASN A 111 12.01 1.92 31.35
N ASP A 112 11.17 2.32 32.30
CA ASP A 112 9.71 2.30 32.15
C ASP A 112 9.23 3.25 31.05
N TRP A 113 9.85 4.43 30.96
CA TRP A 113 9.57 5.39 29.91
C TRP A 113 9.95 4.85 28.53
N ASP A 114 11.13 4.23 28.40
CA ASP A 114 11.59 3.59 27.16
C ASP A 114 10.69 2.42 26.77
N TYR A 115 10.26 1.60 27.74
CA TYR A 115 9.32 0.51 27.52
C TYR A 115 7.98 1.01 26.97
N GLU A 116 7.35 2.00 27.62
CA GLU A 116 6.07 2.55 27.15
C GLU A 116 6.21 3.32 25.84
N ARG A 117 7.38 3.89 25.53
CA ARG A 117 7.67 4.49 24.23
C ARG A 117 7.74 3.41 23.14
N ALA A 118 8.51 2.34 23.36
CA ALA A 118 8.67 1.24 22.40
C ALA A 118 7.34 0.52 22.16
N LYS A 119 6.57 0.26 23.22
CA LYS A 119 5.23 -0.31 23.14
C LYS A 119 4.29 0.51 22.25
N ARG A 120 4.25 1.83 22.46
CA ARG A 120 3.44 2.74 21.62
C ARG A 120 3.90 2.72 20.16
N ALA A 121 5.21 2.70 19.90
CA ALA A 121 5.73 2.62 18.54
C ALA A 121 5.28 1.32 17.83
N VAL A 122 5.29 0.17 18.53
CA VAL A 122 4.77 -1.11 18.01
C VAL A 122 3.27 -1.05 17.74
N GLU A 123 2.49 -0.53 18.70
CA GLU A 123 1.03 -0.41 18.57
C GLU A 123 0.65 0.50 17.38
N THR A 124 1.23 1.69 17.30
CA THR A 124 1.02 2.62 16.18
C THR A 124 1.54 2.05 14.85
N GLY A 125 2.66 1.34 14.86
CA GLY A 125 3.18 0.65 13.68
C GLY A 125 2.22 -0.40 13.13
N ARG A 126 1.57 -1.18 14.01
CA ARG A 126 0.53 -2.15 13.63
C ARG A 126 -0.68 -1.48 13.00
N GLU A 127 -1.14 -0.37 13.57
CA GLU A 127 -2.27 0.39 13.01
C GLU A 127 -1.96 0.86 11.59
N TYR A 128 -0.80 1.49 11.36
CA TYR A 128 -0.41 1.94 10.02
C TYR A 128 -0.17 0.79 9.05
N GLN A 129 0.37 -0.34 9.50
CA GLN A 129 0.46 -1.55 8.68
C GLN A 129 -0.94 -2.00 8.23
N ASP A 130 -1.86 -2.20 9.16
CA ASP A 130 -3.20 -2.71 8.88
C ASP A 130 -3.94 -1.78 7.91
N TRP A 131 -3.87 -0.46 8.13
CA TRP A 131 -4.50 0.52 7.25
C TRP A 131 -3.86 0.55 5.86
N ALA A 132 -2.52 0.50 5.77
CA ALA A 132 -1.83 0.46 4.48
C ALA A 132 -2.20 -0.80 3.69
N VAL A 133 -2.24 -1.97 4.34
CA VAL A 133 -2.58 -3.24 3.70
C VAL A 133 -4.04 -3.27 3.26
N GLN A 134 -4.96 -2.81 4.11
CA GLN A 134 -6.38 -2.76 3.79
C GLN A 134 -6.63 -1.84 2.59
N ALA A 135 -6.15 -0.60 2.65
CA ALA A 135 -6.32 0.37 1.57
C ALA A 135 -5.65 -0.11 0.27
N ALA A 136 -4.50 -0.79 0.35
CA ALA A 136 -3.85 -1.34 -0.84
C ALA A 136 -4.69 -2.44 -1.50
N ASN A 137 -5.32 -3.32 -0.71
CA ASN A 137 -6.21 -4.35 -1.24
C ASN A 137 -7.47 -3.73 -1.87
N GLU A 138 -8.05 -2.70 -1.24
CA GLU A 138 -9.23 -2.00 -1.75
C GLU A 138 -8.91 -1.24 -3.05
N ALA A 139 -7.75 -0.58 -3.14
CA ALA A 139 -7.29 0.11 -4.35
C ALA A 139 -7.03 -0.86 -5.51
N LEU A 140 -6.36 -1.99 -5.23
CA LEU A 140 -6.05 -2.99 -6.25
C LEU A 140 -7.33 -3.69 -6.75
N GLY A 141 -8.24 -4.03 -5.84
CA GLY A 141 -9.39 -4.88 -6.12
C GLY A 141 -9.03 -6.36 -6.31
N GLU A 142 -10.05 -7.18 -6.57
CA GLU A 142 -9.88 -8.62 -6.77
C GLU A 142 -9.32 -8.95 -8.16
N GLU A 143 -8.26 -9.75 -8.19
CA GLU A 143 -7.69 -10.27 -9.44
C GLU A 143 -8.60 -11.29 -10.15
N ASP A 144 -9.72 -11.73 -9.57
CA ASP A 144 -10.63 -12.71 -10.21
C ASP A 144 -12.05 -12.17 -10.45
N SER A 145 -12.26 -10.86 -10.30
CA SER A 145 -13.58 -10.23 -10.51
C SER A 145 -14.01 -10.22 -11.99
N SER A 146 -15.32 -10.36 -12.24
CA SER A 146 -15.88 -10.36 -13.60
C SER A 146 -15.70 -9.00 -14.28
N GLU A 147 -15.31 -9.00 -15.55
CA GLU A 147 -15.09 -7.81 -16.37
C GLU A 147 -16.40 -7.09 -16.73
N ASP A 148 -16.99 -6.37 -15.77
CA ASP A 148 -17.98 -5.34 -16.06
C ASP A 148 -17.26 -4.00 -16.24
N CYS A 149 -17.00 -3.62 -17.49
CA CYS A 149 -16.34 -2.36 -17.82
C CYS A 149 -17.26 -1.14 -17.78
N SER A 150 -18.54 -1.32 -17.42
CA SER A 150 -19.48 -0.21 -17.22
C SER A 150 -19.32 0.47 -15.85
N LEU A 151 -18.69 -0.22 -14.88
CA LEU A 151 -18.46 0.26 -13.52
C LEU A 151 -17.08 -0.18 -13.03
N ILE A 152 -16.07 0.65 -13.27
CA ILE A 152 -14.70 0.36 -12.85
C ILE A 152 -14.51 0.84 -11.41
N ALA A 153 -14.44 -0.09 -10.47
CA ALA A 153 -14.31 0.21 -9.03
C ALA A 153 -12.88 0.02 -8.49
N SER A 154 -11.99 -0.57 -9.27
CA SER A 154 -10.62 -0.91 -8.85
C SER A 154 -9.58 -0.72 -9.95
N LEU A 155 -8.32 -0.57 -9.56
CA LEU A 155 -7.21 -0.39 -10.49
C LEU A 155 -7.02 -1.61 -11.41
N VAL A 156 -7.17 -2.84 -10.87
CA VAL A 156 -7.06 -4.06 -11.67
C VAL A 156 -8.14 -4.12 -12.74
N GLN A 157 -9.37 -3.74 -12.40
CA GLN A 157 -10.48 -3.71 -13.33
C GLN A 157 -10.26 -2.67 -14.44
N LEU A 158 -9.72 -1.49 -14.10
CA LEU A 158 -9.39 -0.44 -15.08
C LEU A 158 -8.40 -0.94 -16.14
N ILE A 159 -7.31 -1.56 -15.67
CA ILE A 159 -6.26 -2.09 -16.54
C ILE A 159 -6.78 -3.23 -17.41
N ARG A 160 -7.67 -4.09 -16.89
CA ARG A 160 -8.27 -5.17 -17.68
C ARG A 160 -9.23 -4.67 -18.74
N CYS A 161 -10.07 -3.71 -18.39
CA CYS A 161 -11.01 -3.11 -19.32
C CYS A 161 -10.28 -2.42 -20.48
N HIS A 162 -9.11 -1.81 -20.21
CA HIS A 162 -8.22 -1.32 -21.25
C HIS A 162 -7.74 -2.43 -22.20
N VAL A 163 -7.27 -3.55 -21.65
CA VAL A 163 -6.75 -4.68 -22.45
C VAL A 163 -7.83 -5.36 -23.27
N SER A 164 -9.06 -5.50 -22.73
CA SER A 164 -10.19 -6.10 -23.45
C SER A 164 -10.89 -5.12 -24.39
N GLY A 165 -10.54 -3.83 -24.34
CA GLY A 165 -11.23 -2.76 -25.07
C GLY A 165 -12.70 -2.60 -24.67
N GLY A 166 -13.08 -3.04 -23.46
CA GLY A 166 -14.45 -3.06 -22.97
C GLY A 166 -15.37 -4.13 -23.59
N LYS A 167 -14.83 -5.14 -24.31
CA LYS A 167 -15.65 -6.19 -24.96
C LYS A 167 -16.11 -7.25 -23.96
N ALA A 168 -17.41 -7.26 -23.67
CA ALA A 168 -18.03 -8.27 -22.80
C ALA A 168 -17.78 -9.72 -23.29
N GLY A 169 -17.39 -10.62 -22.38
CA GLY A 169 -17.31 -12.06 -22.64
C GLY A 169 -15.92 -12.59 -23.03
N HIS A 170 -14.89 -11.75 -23.09
CA HIS A 170 -13.50 -12.18 -23.18
C HIS A 170 -12.90 -12.36 -21.79
N THR A 171 -13.19 -13.49 -21.15
CA THR A 171 -12.46 -13.93 -19.95
C THR A 171 -11.02 -14.29 -20.33
N THR A 172 -10.19 -13.31 -20.61
CA THR A 172 -8.76 -13.49 -20.59
C THR A 172 -8.36 -13.10 -19.18
N THR A 173 -8.10 -14.09 -18.33
CA THR A 173 -7.53 -13.88 -17.00
C THR A 173 -6.11 -13.33 -17.18
N VAL A 174 -5.99 -12.07 -17.59
CA VAL A 174 -4.70 -11.40 -17.71
C VAL A 174 -4.37 -10.84 -16.34
N PHE A 175 -3.23 -11.25 -15.82
CA PHE A 175 -2.72 -10.68 -14.59
C PHE A 175 -2.17 -9.29 -14.90
N VAL A 176 -2.51 -8.29 -14.08
CA VAL A 176 -2.02 -6.90 -14.29
C VAL A 176 -0.48 -6.85 -14.33
N LYS A 177 0.18 -7.75 -13.60
CA LYS A 177 1.63 -7.93 -13.67
C LYS A 177 2.12 -8.31 -15.08
N GLU A 178 1.39 -9.18 -15.78
CA GLU A 178 1.70 -9.58 -17.16
C GLU A 178 1.42 -8.43 -18.14
N VAL A 179 0.34 -7.67 -17.90
CA VAL A 179 0.04 -6.44 -18.67
C VAL A 179 1.20 -5.46 -18.56
N GLY A 180 1.63 -5.13 -17.34
CA GLY A 180 2.73 -4.19 -17.09
C GLY A 180 4.10 -4.64 -17.62
N GLN A 181 4.25 -5.94 -17.92
CA GLN A 181 5.45 -6.49 -18.55
C GLN A 181 5.43 -6.45 -20.08
N GLY A 182 4.34 -5.98 -20.69
CA GLY A 182 4.24 -5.76 -22.12
C GLY A 182 5.31 -4.80 -22.66
N ALA A 183 5.71 -4.98 -23.92
CA ALA A 183 6.78 -4.22 -24.56
C ALA A 183 6.56 -2.68 -24.51
N ASN A 184 5.30 -2.23 -24.43
CA ASN A 184 4.95 -0.81 -24.37
C ASN A 184 4.91 -0.24 -22.94
N TYR A 185 4.78 -1.08 -21.89
CA TYR A 185 4.51 -0.63 -20.51
C TYR A 185 5.69 -0.84 -19.54
N THR A 186 6.78 -1.46 -20.02
CA THR A 186 7.97 -1.77 -19.22
C THR A 186 8.93 -0.59 -19.01
N GLN A 187 8.77 0.51 -19.74
CA GLN A 187 9.51 1.74 -19.41
C GLN A 187 9.00 2.28 -18.08
N ARG A 188 9.90 2.43 -17.11
CA ARG A 188 9.54 2.93 -15.78
C ARG A 188 9.29 4.43 -15.83
N LEU A 189 8.35 4.94 -15.04
CA LEU A 189 7.95 6.36 -15.03
C LEU A 189 9.15 7.29 -14.83
N ASP A 190 10.04 6.92 -13.91
CA ASP A 190 11.30 7.59 -13.65
C ASP A 190 12.30 6.61 -13.01
N ASN A 191 13.58 7.01 -12.96
CA ASN A 191 14.65 6.17 -12.40
C ASN A 191 14.44 5.85 -10.92
N ARG A 192 13.91 6.78 -10.12
CA ARG A 192 13.72 6.61 -8.68
C ARG A 192 12.60 5.62 -8.40
N THR A 193 11.47 5.74 -9.08
CA THR A 193 10.38 4.74 -9.01
C THR A 193 10.88 3.37 -9.43
N GLY A 194 11.78 3.31 -10.42
CA GLY A 194 12.41 2.07 -10.80
C GLY A 194 13.36 1.48 -9.76
N GLU A 195 14.19 2.28 -9.14
CA GLU A 195 15.07 1.81 -8.06
C GLU A 195 14.23 1.24 -6.91
N VAL A 196 13.16 1.95 -6.51
CA VAL A 196 12.21 1.49 -5.50
C VAL A 196 11.61 0.14 -5.90
N LEU A 197 11.02 0.02 -7.10
CA LEU A 197 10.41 -1.25 -7.52
C LEU A 197 11.44 -2.37 -7.74
N ALA A 198 12.69 -2.08 -8.09
CA ALA A 198 13.73 -3.11 -8.18
C ALA A 198 14.11 -3.64 -6.80
N HIS A 199 14.14 -2.77 -5.78
CA HIS A 199 14.56 -3.16 -4.45
C HIS A 199 13.41 -3.77 -3.63
N CYS A 200 12.19 -3.26 -3.81
CA CYS A 200 11.03 -3.48 -2.95
C CYS A 200 10.01 -4.50 -3.47
N ASN A 201 10.18 -4.97 -4.71
CA ASN A 201 9.29 -5.97 -5.33
C ASN A 201 9.86 -7.40 -5.25
N GLU A 202 11.04 -7.58 -4.64
CA GLU A 202 11.68 -8.89 -4.48
C GLU A 202 11.30 -9.54 -3.15
N THR A 203 10.79 -10.77 -3.23
CA THR A 203 10.39 -11.58 -2.09
C THR A 203 11.61 -12.18 -1.38
N GLY A 204 11.85 -11.82 -0.11
CA GLY A 204 12.97 -12.39 0.67
C GLY A 204 12.97 -12.00 2.14
N GLY A 205 13.37 -12.95 3.00
CA GLY A 205 13.39 -12.81 4.46
C GLY A 205 14.40 -11.81 5.03
N ASP A 206 15.40 -11.41 4.23
CA ASP A 206 16.57 -10.65 4.69
C ASP A 206 16.64 -9.21 4.14
N LYS A 207 15.54 -8.69 3.59
CA LYS A 207 15.56 -7.37 2.93
C LYS A 207 15.14 -6.22 3.87
N GLU A 208 15.85 -5.11 3.70
CA GLU A 208 15.68 -3.84 4.40
C GLU A 208 14.32 -3.20 4.10
N TYR A 209 13.75 -2.49 5.07
CA TYR A 209 12.48 -1.80 4.90
C TYR A 209 12.51 -0.82 3.72
N CYS A 210 11.45 -0.88 2.93
CA CYS A 210 11.31 -0.11 1.71
C CYS A 210 10.62 1.25 1.93
N SER A 211 11.29 2.13 2.68
CA SER A 211 10.78 3.46 3.08
C SER A 211 10.38 4.37 1.90
N GLY A 212 10.96 4.14 0.71
CA GLY A 212 10.67 4.93 -0.49
C GLY A 212 9.31 4.62 -1.14
N VAL A 213 8.68 3.49 -0.84
CA VAL A 213 7.49 3.00 -1.57
C VAL A 213 6.30 3.94 -1.42
N GLY A 214 6.00 4.43 -0.22
CA GLY A 214 4.90 5.38 0.00
C GLY A 214 5.08 6.68 -0.80
N THR A 215 6.31 7.20 -0.85
CA THR A 215 6.63 8.41 -1.63
C THR A 215 6.55 8.19 -3.13
N ALA A 216 6.98 7.02 -3.62
CA ALA A 216 6.87 6.67 -5.03
C ALA A 216 5.41 6.46 -5.44
N LEU A 217 4.60 5.80 -4.59
CA LEU A 217 3.15 5.63 -4.82
C LEU A 217 2.45 6.98 -4.92
N LYS A 218 2.76 7.92 -4.02
CA LYS A 218 2.22 9.28 -4.07
C LYS A 218 2.59 9.98 -5.39
N ALA A 219 3.86 9.94 -5.79
CA ALA A 219 4.31 10.58 -7.03
C ALA A 219 3.64 9.98 -8.28
N ALA A 220 3.45 8.66 -8.32
CA ALA A 220 2.74 8.00 -9.42
C ALA A 220 1.24 8.37 -9.45
N LEU A 221 0.60 8.58 -8.29
CA LEU A 221 -0.78 9.06 -8.22
C LEU A 221 -0.92 10.50 -8.70
N ASP A 222 0.03 11.37 -8.33
CA ASP A 222 0.05 12.75 -8.82
C ASP A 222 0.22 12.76 -10.35
N ARG A 223 1.09 11.91 -10.91
CA ARG A 223 1.24 11.75 -12.36
C ARG A 223 -0.02 11.22 -13.06
N TRP A 224 -0.73 10.29 -12.44
CA TRP A 224 -2.01 9.80 -12.94
C TRP A 224 -3.03 10.93 -13.08
N ARG A 225 -3.16 11.78 -12.04
CA ARG A 225 -4.10 12.89 -12.01
C ARG A 225 -3.80 13.93 -13.09
N GLU A 226 -2.53 14.26 -13.31
CA GLU A 226 -2.10 15.13 -14.42
C GLU A 226 -2.55 14.59 -15.77
N LEU A 227 -2.31 13.31 -16.05
CA LEU A 227 -2.68 12.69 -17.34
C LEU A 227 -4.20 12.63 -17.55
N LYS A 228 -4.94 12.38 -16.47
CA LYS A 228 -6.40 12.33 -16.51
C LYS A 228 -6.99 13.71 -16.84
N GLU A 229 -6.48 14.77 -16.23
CA GLU A 229 -6.87 16.15 -16.55
C GLU A 229 -6.58 16.49 -18.02
N ASP A 230 -5.39 16.12 -18.52
CA ASP A 230 -5.01 16.33 -19.92
C ASP A 230 -5.92 15.55 -20.91
N GLU A 231 -6.31 14.31 -20.58
CA GLU A 231 -7.20 13.48 -21.41
C GLU A 231 -8.66 13.98 -21.42
N GLU A 232 -9.14 14.53 -20.29
CA GLU A 232 -10.46 15.16 -20.18
C GLU A 232 -10.55 16.47 -20.99
N GLU A 233 -9.49 17.29 -20.99
CA GLU A 233 -9.43 18.51 -21.80
C GLU A 233 -9.47 18.23 -23.31
N GLU A 234 -8.90 17.10 -23.74
CA GLU A 234 -8.82 16.72 -25.16
C GLU A 234 -10.03 15.93 -25.69
N ASP A 235 -11.06 15.67 -24.86
CA ASP A 235 -12.29 14.90 -25.20
C ASP A 235 -11.97 13.54 -25.86
N ARG A 236 -10.91 12.87 -25.39
CA ARG A 236 -10.38 11.65 -26.05
C ARG A 236 -11.21 10.38 -25.83
N GLY A 237 -12.28 10.43 -25.03
CA GLY A 237 -13.06 9.26 -24.64
C GLY A 237 -12.25 8.34 -23.72
N GLY A 238 -12.68 8.22 -22.47
CA GLY A 238 -11.97 7.45 -21.44
C GLY A 238 -12.75 6.23 -20.97
N CYS A 239 -12.03 5.31 -20.33
CA CYS A 239 -12.65 4.26 -19.52
C CYS A 239 -13.49 4.90 -18.39
N PRO A 240 -14.67 4.36 -18.03
CA PRO A 240 -15.49 4.90 -16.95
C PRO A 240 -14.80 4.70 -15.60
N ASP A 241 -13.99 5.67 -15.17
CA ASP A 241 -13.13 5.54 -13.99
C ASP A 241 -13.79 6.13 -12.73
N HIS A 242 -13.90 5.33 -11.66
CA HIS A 242 -14.29 5.83 -10.34
C HIS A 242 -13.06 6.21 -9.51
N THR A 243 -13.12 7.40 -8.91
CA THR A 243 -12.09 7.93 -7.99
C THR A 243 -11.95 7.16 -6.66
N VAL A 244 -12.74 6.10 -6.45
CA VAL A 244 -12.71 5.31 -5.21
C VAL A 244 -11.37 4.61 -5.03
N TRP A 245 -10.87 3.92 -6.06
CA TRP A 245 -9.57 3.26 -5.98
C TRP A 245 -8.43 4.27 -5.80
N GLU A 246 -8.54 5.47 -6.38
CA GLU A 246 -7.56 6.54 -6.21
C GLU A 246 -7.48 6.99 -4.75
N SER A 247 -8.63 7.07 -4.05
CA SER A 247 -8.69 7.41 -2.62
C SER A 247 -7.96 6.37 -1.79
N HIS A 248 -8.23 5.08 -2.02
CA HIS A 248 -7.57 3.99 -1.31
C HIS A 248 -6.07 3.92 -1.63
N ALA A 249 -5.67 4.21 -2.88
CA ALA A 249 -4.26 4.29 -3.24
C ALA A 249 -3.57 5.47 -2.53
N HIS A 250 -4.26 6.60 -2.39
CA HIS A 250 -3.76 7.74 -1.63
C HIS A 250 -3.61 7.42 -0.14
N GLU A 251 -4.62 6.80 0.48
CA GLU A 251 -4.57 6.32 1.87
C GLU A 251 -3.39 5.36 2.08
N THR A 252 -3.21 4.40 1.17
CA THR A 252 -2.04 3.50 1.18
C THR A 252 -0.74 4.29 1.21
N SER A 253 -0.59 5.31 0.34
CA SER A 253 0.61 6.13 0.28
C SER A 253 0.87 6.88 1.60
N LEU A 254 -0.19 7.41 2.23
CA LEU A 254 -0.10 8.14 3.49
C LEU A 254 0.32 7.22 4.63
N HIS A 255 -0.34 6.06 4.76
CA HIS A 255 -0.05 5.12 5.84
C HIS A 255 1.34 4.49 5.68
N MET A 256 1.81 4.25 4.45
CA MET A 256 3.19 3.84 4.20
C MET A 256 4.21 4.91 4.61
N ILE A 257 3.92 6.19 4.39
CA ILE A 257 4.78 7.30 4.84
C ILE A 257 4.79 7.37 6.37
N GLN A 258 3.62 7.30 7.01
CA GLN A 258 3.51 7.29 8.48
C GLN A 258 4.22 6.10 9.11
N LEU A 259 4.13 4.94 8.48
CA LEU A 259 4.87 3.75 8.87
C LEU A 259 6.39 3.99 8.79
N ALA A 260 6.88 4.63 7.72
CA ALA A 260 8.29 4.98 7.61
C ALA A 260 8.73 6.00 8.66
N GLU A 261 7.91 7.02 8.93
CA GLU A 261 8.18 8.06 9.93
C GLU A 261 8.19 7.51 11.35
N ASN A 262 7.36 6.50 11.66
CA ASN A 262 7.35 5.85 12.97
C ASN A 262 8.67 5.11 13.30
N LEU A 263 9.56 4.87 12.31
CA LEU A 263 10.92 4.35 12.56
C LEU A 263 11.99 5.41 12.80
N ALA A 264 11.75 6.66 12.39
CA ALA A 264 12.76 7.70 12.35
C ALA A 264 12.99 8.34 13.73
#